data_AF-A0A5C3NXW9-F1
#
_entry.id   AF-A0A5C3NXW9-F1
#
_cell.length_a   1.000
_cell.length_b   1.000
_cell.length_c   1.000
_cell.angle_alpha   90.00
_cell.angle_beta   90.00
_cell.angle_gamma   90.00
#
_symmetry.space_group_name_H-M   'P 1'
#
loop_
_entity.id
_entity.type
_entity.pdbx_description
1 polymer ?
#
loop_
_entity_poly.entity_id
_entity_poly.type
_entity_poly.pdbx_seq_one_letter_code
_entity_poly.pdbx_strand_id
1 'polypeptide(L)'
;RPLTYRPTTQDYTNYISHVLDLLHQPHARAALMRGGITWRLVMEIMTTHRRLWDVFVEVITAGPSSDPAYHDVVTIPSEDGYVEVDDELLIEELDLISGVYKVYTGNTEDASWWPKHSHWVRSGMFTGFWTPWNEIWFATHMQKVRSGQQGTWNSQIWNKKL
;
A
#
# COMPACT_ATOMS: atom_id res chain seq x y z
N ARG A 1 -7.80 -17.96 11.04
CA ARG A 1 -6.54 -18.71 10.83
C ARG A 1 -6.07 -19.28 12.18
N PRO A 2 -5.30 -20.38 12.24
CA PRO A 2 -4.84 -20.96 13.50
C PRO A 2 -4.05 -19.98 14.38
N LEU A 3 -4.02 -20.20 15.70
CA LEU A 3 -3.41 -19.32 16.72
C LEU A 3 -1.88 -19.08 16.59
N THR A 4 -1.21 -19.78 15.68
CA THR A 4 0.23 -19.65 15.43
C THR A 4 0.56 -19.46 13.95
N TYR A 5 -0.46 -19.13 13.17
CA TYR A 5 -0.36 -19.02 11.74
C TYR A 5 0.66 -17.94 11.34
N ARG A 6 1.57 -18.30 10.43
CA ARG A 6 2.49 -17.38 9.78
C ARG A 6 2.23 -17.36 8.28
N PRO A 7 2.10 -16.18 7.65
CA PRO A 7 1.98 -16.05 6.21
C PRO A 7 3.05 -16.84 5.45
N THR A 8 2.61 -17.64 4.49
CA THR A 8 3.47 -18.48 3.63
C THR A 8 3.72 -17.81 2.29
N THR A 9 4.56 -18.41 1.45
CA THR A 9 4.74 -17.98 0.05
C THR A 9 3.41 -18.01 -0.73
N GLN A 10 2.54 -18.99 -0.48
CA GLN A 10 1.21 -19.02 -1.10
C GLN A 10 0.36 -17.82 -0.67
N ASP A 11 0.48 -17.40 0.59
CA ASP A 11 -0.24 -16.23 1.08
C ASP A 11 0.29 -14.94 0.48
N TYR A 12 1.60 -14.86 0.22
CA TYR A 12 2.19 -13.77 -0.53
C TYR A 12 1.60 -13.69 -1.94
N THR A 13 1.50 -14.80 -2.66
CA THR A 13 0.85 -14.84 -3.98
C THR A 13 -0.62 -14.38 -3.91
N ASN A 14 -1.37 -14.86 -2.91
CA ASN A 14 -2.77 -14.46 -2.73
C ASN A 14 -2.89 -12.96 -2.38
N TYR A 15 -1.97 -12.43 -1.58
CA TYR A 15 -1.87 -11.00 -1.29
C TYR A 15 -1.70 -10.18 -2.56
N ILE A 16 -0.76 -10.59 -3.43
CA ILE A 16 -0.53 -9.91 -4.71
C ILE A 16 -1.81 -9.93 -5.56
N SER A 17 -2.49 -11.08 -5.66
CA SER A 17 -3.77 -11.17 -6.39
C SER A 17 -4.83 -10.21 -5.85
N HIS A 18 -5.02 -10.11 -4.53
CA HIS A 18 -6.00 -9.20 -3.96
C HIS A 18 -5.63 -7.72 -4.18
N VAL A 19 -4.34 -7.37 -4.18
CA VAL A 19 -3.91 -6.01 -4.55
C VAL A 19 -4.23 -5.75 -6.02
N LEU A 20 -3.99 -6.72 -6.91
CA LEU A 20 -4.36 -6.57 -8.33
C LEU A 20 -5.87 -6.37 -8.48
N ASP A 21 -6.70 -7.10 -7.74
CA ASP A 21 -8.17 -6.92 -7.75
C ASP A 21 -8.58 -5.51 -7.30
N LEU A 22 -7.95 -4.98 -6.25
CA LEU A 22 -8.14 -3.59 -5.81
C LEU A 22 -7.75 -2.61 -6.92
N LEU A 23 -6.65 -2.82 -7.62
CA LEU A 23 -6.17 -1.91 -8.66
C LEU A 23 -7.06 -1.85 -9.92
N HIS A 24 -8.08 -2.71 -10.02
CA HIS A 24 -9.13 -2.58 -11.04
C HIS A 24 -10.25 -1.62 -10.62
N GLN A 25 -10.28 -1.17 -9.36
CA GLN A 25 -11.29 -0.22 -8.89
C GLN A 25 -10.91 1.22 -9.32
N PRO A 26 -11.89 2.06 -9.71
CA PRO A 26 -11.62 3.42 -10.19
C PRO A 26 -10.84 4.30 -9.20
N HIS A 27 -11.18 4.23 -7.90
CA HIS A 27 -10.55 5.05 -6.86
C HIS A 27 -9.12 4.60 -6.53
N ALA A 28 -8.72 3.39 -6.93
CA ALA A 28 -7.41 2.82 -6.62
C ALA A 28 -6.23 3.61 -7.22
N ARG A 29 -6.49 4.54 -8.16
CA ARG A 29 -5.51 5.53 -8.62
C ARG A 29 -4.90 6.36 -7.46
N ALA A 30 -5.66 6.56 -6.38
CA ALA A 30 -5.21 7.23 -5.16
C ALA A 30 -3.96 6.57 -4.57
N ALA A 31 -3.81 5.25 -4.72
CA ALA A 31 -2.65 4.50 -4.26
C ALA A 31 -1.32 5.01 -4.87
N LEU A 32 -1.38 5.51 -6.10
CA LEU A 32 -0.20 5.99 -6.83
C LEU A 32 0.05 7.46 -6.60
N MET A 33 -1.02 8.24 -6.47
CA MET A 33 -0.93 9.66 -6.18
C MET A 33 -0.39 9.93 -4.77
N ARG A 34 -0.64 9.02 -3.82
CA ARG A 34 -0.21 9.13 -2.42
C ARG A 34 1.31 9.14 -2.21
N GLY A 35 2.08 8.60 -3.16
CA GLY A 35 3.55 8.49 -3.01
C GLY A 35 4.00 7.53 -1.89
N GLY A 36 5.27 7.62 -1.52
CA GLY A 36 5.87 6.82 -0.45
C GLY A 36 5.79 5.30 -0.70
N ILE A 37 5.68 4.52 0.37
CA ILE A 37 5.68 3.05 0.28
C ILE A 37 4.46 2.51 -0.48
N THR A 38 3.28 3.12 -0.32
CA THR A 38 2.05 2.69 -0.98
C THR A 38 2.21 2.74 -2.50
N TRP A 39 2.66 3.88 -3.03
CA TRP A 39 2.95 4.05 -4.46
C TRP A 39 4.00 3.05 -4.92
N ARG A 40 5.13 2.91 -4.21
CA ARG A 40 6.22 2.03 -4.65
C ARG A 40 5.80 0.57 -4.73
N LEU A 41 4.97 0.11 -3.80
CA LEU A 41 4.42 -1.25 -3.77
C LEU A 41 3.52 -1.50 -4.97
N VAL A 42 2.58 -0.58 -5.21
CA VAL A 42 1.68 -0.67 -6.36
C VAL A 42 2.48 -0.68 -7.65
N MET A 43 3.47 0.21 -7.80
CA MET A 43 4.36 0.22 -8.95
C MET A 43 5.05 -1.14 -9.16
N GLU A 44 5.63 -1.75 -8.11
CA GLU A 44 6.28 -3.07 -8.21
C GLU A 44 5.33 -4.16 -8.71
N ILE A 45 4.15 -4.22 -8.10
CA ILE A 45 3.13 -5.22 -8.37
C ILE A 45 2.67 -5.09 -9.82
N MET A 46 2.46 -3.86 -10.28
CA MET A 46 2.00 -3.57 -11.63
C MET A 46 3.05 -3.80 -12.71
N THR A 47 4.29 -3.38 -12.50
CA THR A 47 5.36 -3.61 -13.48
C THR A 47 5.66 -5.10 -13.68
N THR A 48 5.38 -5.91 -12.64
CA THR A 48 5.49 -7.37 -12.73
C THR A 48 4.33 -7.97 -13.55
N HIS A 49 3.19 -7.29 -13.65
CA HIS A 49 1.98 -7.73 -14.36
C HIS A 49 1.74 -6.86 -15.61
N ARG A 50 2.51 -7.12 -16.68
CA ARG A 50 2.57 -6.32 -17.92
C ARG A 50 1.22 -5.91 -18.54
N ARG A 51 0.15 -6.69 -18.34
CA ARG A 51 -1.20 -6.38 -18.85
C ARG A 51 -1.87 -5.19 -18.14
N LEU A 52 -1.45 -4.86 -16.92
CA LEU A 52 -2.06 -3.78 -16.17
C LEU A 52 -1.51 -2.41 -16.54
N TRP A 53 -0.27 -2.32 -17.01
CA TRP A 53 0.36 -1.02 -17.28
C TRP A 53 -0.41 -0.19 -18.33
N ASP A 54 -0.89 -0.82 -19.41
CA ASP A 54 -1.55 -0.11 -20.50
C ASP A 54 -2.95 0.39 -20.11
N VAL A 55 -3.75 -0.43 -19.43
CA VAL A 55 -5.08 -0.05 -18.89
C VAL A 55 -4.95 1.05 -17.84
N PHE A 56 -3.81 1.12 -17.18
CA PHE A 56 -3.61 1.91 -16.01
C PHE A 56 -3.21 3.36 -16.25
N VAL A 57 -2.45 3.62 -17.32
CA VAL A 57 -2.19 5.02 -17.73
C VAL A 57 -3.52 5.72 -17.96
N GLU A 58 -4.48 5.05 -18.60
CA GLU A 58 -5.83 5.56 -18.80
C GLU A 58 -6.54 5.83 -17.45
N VAL A 59 -6.47 4.89 -16.50
CA VAL A 59 -7.10 5.02 -15.17
C VAL A 59 -6.49 6.13 -14.31
N ILE A 60 -5.16 6.31 -14.26
CA ILE A 60 -4.56 7.41 -13.48
C ILE A 60 -4.90 8.77 -14.09
N THR A 61 -4.97 8.85 -15.42
CA THR A 61 -5.34 10.09 -16.11
C THR A 61 -6.84 10.36 -16.09
N ALA A 62 -7.65 9.40 -15.66
CA ALA A 62 -9.04 9.62 -15.37
C ALA A 62 -9.17 10.52 -14.12
N GLY A 63 -10.18 11.39 -14.12
CA GLY A 63 -10.53 12.16 -12.93
C GLY A 63 -11.03 11.27 -11.79
N PRO A 64 -11.40 11.87 -10.65
CA PRO A 64 -11.93 11.11 -9.52
C PRO A 64 -13.09 10.20 -9.85
N SER A 65 -13.12 9.08 -9.14
CA SER A 65 -14.21 8.13 -9.20
C SER A 65 -15.52 8.83 -8.89
N SER A 66 -16.64 8.27 -9.36
CA SER A 66 -17.95 8.85 -9.06
C SER A 66 -18.46 8.51 -7.66
N ASP A 67 -17.71 7.74 -6.86
CA ASP A 67 -18.16 7.26 -5.55
C ASP A 67 -17.68 8.19 -4.42
N PRO A 68 -18.59 8.96 -3.79
CA PRO A 68 -18.23 9.90 -2.74
C PRO A 68 -17.64 9.25 -1.49
N ALA A 69 -17.79 7.94 -1.31
CA ALA A 69 -17.19 7.22 -0.18
C ALA A 69 -15.65 7.25 -0.20
N TYR A 70 -15.06 7.49 -1.38
CA TYR A 70 -13.62 7.58 -1.57
C TYR A 70 -13.14 9.01 -1.80
N HIS A 71 -13.99 10.03 -1.69
CA HIS A 71 -13.57 11.41 -1.89
C HIS A 71 -12.96 12.01 -0.62
N ASP A 72 -11.78 12.60 -0.75
CA ASP A 72 -11.16 13.45 0.27
C ASP A 72 -10.97 14.88 -0.27
N VAL A 73 -11.05 15.85 0.62
CA VAL A 73 -10.94 17.27 0.27
C VAL A 73 -9.47 17.63 0.08
N VAL A 74 -9.12 18.07 -1.13
CA VAL A 74 -7.72 18.39 -1.49
C VAL A 74 -7.42 19.90 -1.49
N THR A 75 -8.42 20.72 -1.23
CA THR A 75 -8.31 22.18 -1.23
C THR A 75 -8.91 22.81 0.01
N ILE A 76 -8.48 24.04 0.31
CA ILE A 76 -9.17 24.89 1.27
C ILE A 76 -10.51 25.34 0.63
N PRO A 77 -11.63 25.35 1.36
CA PRO A 77 -12.89 25.85 0.83
C PRO A 77 -12.73 27.23 0.21
N SER A 78 -13.20 27.38 -1.02
CA SER A 78 -13.28 28.68 -1.70
C SER A 78 -14.20 29.65 -0.94
N GLU A 79 -14.12 30.95 -1.25
CA GLU A 79 -15.03 31.96 -0.70
C GLU A 79 -16.51 31.64 -0.96
N ASP A 80 -16.79 30.91 -2.05
CA ASP A 80 -18.12 30.47 -2.45
C ASP A 80 -18.56 29.15 -1.76
N GLY A 81 -17.71 28.57 -0.91
CA GLY A 81 -17.99 27.36 -0.14
C GLY A 81 -17.79 26.04 -0.90
N TYR A 82 -17.35 26.08 -2.15
CA TYR A 82 -16.98 24.89 -2.92
C TYR A 82 -15.60 24.35 -2.48
N VAL A 83 -15.49 23.02 -2.50
CA VAL A 83 -14.25 22.27 -2.28
C VAL A 83 -13.96 21.40 -3.49
N GLU A 84 -12.69 21.29 -3.84
CA GLU A 84 -12.20 20.27 -4.77
C GLU A 84 -11.90 19.00 -3.99
N VAL A 85 -12.28 17.86 -4.58
CA VAL A 85 -12.08 16.54 -4.00
C VAL A 85 -11.30 15.65 -4.95
N ASP A 86 -10.58 14.69 -4.39
CA ASP A 86 -9.90 13.64 -5.13
C ASP A 86 -10.14 12.28 -4.47
N ASP A 87 -9.77 11.18 -5.13
CA ASP A 87 -9.94 9.86 -4.53
C ASP A 87 -8.91 9.63 -3.42
N GLU A 88 -9.32 8.87 -2.42
CA GLU A 88 -8.53 8.44 -1.29
C GLU A 88 -8.78 6.96 -1.03
N LEU A 89 -7.77 6.29 -0.49
CA LEU A 89 -7.86 4.89 -0.07
C LEU A 89 -8.37 4.78 1.35
N LEU A 90 -9.21 3.77 1.58
CA LEU A 90 -9.59 3.36 2.92
C LEU A 90 -8.39 2.77 3.67
N ILE A 91 -8.44 2.79 5.00
CA ILE A 91 -7.38 2.23 5.84
C ILE A 91 -7.18 0.74 5.55
N GLU A 92 -8.27 0.02 5.30
CA GLU A 92 -8.29 -1.40 4.95
C GLU A 92 -7.57 -1.66 3.63
N GLU A 93 -7.66 -0.75 2.67
CA GLU A 93 -7.01 -0.84 1.37
C GLU A 93 -5.51 -0.53 1.47
N LEU A 94 -5.15 0.47 2.30
CA LEU A 94 -3.75 0.72 2.65
C LEU A 94 -3.12 -0.49 3.36
N ASP A 95 -3.86 -1.12 4.27
CA ASP A 95 -3.46 -2.34 4.96
C ASP A 95 -3.37 -3.53 3.99
N LEU A 96 -4.30 -3.64 3.04
CA LEU A 96 -4.26 -4.64 1.97
C LEU A 96 -3.01 -4.48 1.11
N ILE A 97 -2.71 -3.26 0.64
CA ILE A 97 -1.51 -2.97 -0.16
C ILE A 97 -0.23 -3.30 0.62
N SER A 98 -0.22 -3.06 1.93
CA SER A 98 0.90 -3.39 2.81
C SER A 98 1.01 -4.90 3.14
N GLY A 99 0.03 -5.70 2.71
CA GLY A 99 -0.03 -7.14 2.95
C GLY A 99 -0.24 -7.50 4.41
N VAL A 100 -1.13 -6.78 5.10
CA VAL A 100 -1.45 -6.98 6.51
C VAL A 100 -2.32 -8.21 6.72
N TYR A 101 -1.97 -9.01 7.73
CA TYR A 101 -2.77 -10.12 8.25
C TYR A 101 -3.03 -9.91 9.73
N LYS A 102 -4.26 -10.24 10.15
CA LYS A 102 -4.60 -10.39 11.57
C LYS A 102 -4.11 -11.75 12.05
N VAL A 103 -3.16 -11.75 12.99
CA VAL A 103 -2.58 -12.95 13.61
C VAL A 103 -3.05 -13.01 15.07
N TYR A 104 -3.41 -14.20 15.54
CA TYR A 104 -3.99 -14.40 16.87
C TYR A 104 -3.02 -15.13 17.79
N THR A 105 -2.13 -14.42 18.47
CA THR A 105 -1.18 -15.00 19.45
C THR A 105 -1.60 -14.64 20.88
N GLY A 106 -2.82 -15.00 21.27
CA GLY A 106 -3.43 -14.64 22.56
C GLY A 106 -4.07 -13.25 22.58
N ASN A 107 -3.53 -12.30 21.82
CA ASN A 107 -4.17 -11.05 21.41
C ASN A 107 -4.12 -10.93 19.88
N THR A 108 -5.06 -10.21 19.28
CA THR A 108 -5.03 -9.92 17.84
C THR A 108 -3.92 -8.90 17.56
N GLU A 109 -2.95 -9.29 16.73
CA GLU A 109 -1.88 -8.40 16.25
C GLU A 109 -1.87 -8.33 14.72
N ASP A 110 -1.33 -7.23 14.21
CA ASP A 110 -1.12 -7.03 12.79
C ASP A 110 0.29 -7.45 12.42
N ALA A 111 0.40 -8.38 11.47
CA ALA A 111 1.66 -8.75 10.84
C ALA A 111 1.57 -8.48 9.34
N SER A 112 2.55 -7.79 8.77
CA SER A 112 2.52 -7.37 7.36
C SER A 112 3.81 -7.68 6.62
N TRP A 113 3.70 -7.86 5.30
CA TRP A 113 4.86 -8.05 4.41
C TRP A 113 5.68 -6.78 4.24
N TRP A 114 4.99 -5.64 4.28
CA TRP A 114 5.53 -4.30 4.09
C TRP A 114 5.09 -3.38 5.22
N PRO A 115 5.81 -2.28 5.49
CA PRO A 115 5.38 -1.35 6.53
C PRO A 115 4.07 -0.71 6.12
N LYS A 116 3.13 -0.61 7.06
CA LYS A 116 1.89 0.15 6.83
C LYS A 116 2.21 1.59 6.46
N HIS A 117 1.34 2.21 5.66
CA HIS A 117 1.46 3.63 5.33
C HIS A 117 1.67 4.50 6.57
N SER A 118 0.90 4.26 7.64
CA SER A 118 1.00 4.99 8.92
C SER A 118 2.35 4.84 9.63
N HIS A 119 3.04 3.71 9.47
CA HIS A 119 4.41 3.53 9.99
C HIS A 119 5.43 4.26 9.11
N TRP A 120 5.26 4.18 7.78
CA TRP A 120 6.15 4.84 6.84
C TRP A 120 6.16 6.36 7.04
N VAL A 121 4.98 7.01 7.08
CA VAL A 121 4.87 8.47 7.21
C VAL A 121 5.40 9.02 8.54
N ARG A 122 5.44 8.19 9.58
CA ARG A 122 5.99 8.56 10.91
C ARG A 122 7.48 8.23 11.05
N SER A 123 8.06 7.53 10.09
CA SER A 123 9.47 7.13 10.12
C SER A 123 10.37 8.18 9.46
N GLY A 124 11.69 8.04 9.66
CA GLY A 124 12.68 8.85 8.95
C GLY A 124 12.72 8.61 7.43
N MET A 125 12.02 7.59 6.93
CA MET A 125 11.96 7.25 5.51
C MET A 125 11.05 8.18 4.72
N PHE A 126 10.10 8.87 5.36
CA PHE A 126 9.16 9.77 4.70
C PHE A 126 9.72 11.20 4.66
N THR A 127 10.38 11.53 3.55
CA THR A 127 11.03 12.83 3.33
C THR A 127 10.29 13.73 2.34
N GLY A 128 9.08 13.35 1.94
CA GLY A 128 8.26 14.05 0.94
C GLY A 128 8.49 13.59 -0.51
N PHE A 129 9.55 12.83 -0.79
CA PHE A 129 9.77 12.17 -2.08
C PHE A 129 10.47 10.81 -1.91
N TRP A 130 10.46 9.99 -2.95
CA TRP A 130 11.14 8.69 -2.94
C TRP A 130 12.64 8.86 -3.19
N THR A 131 13.45 8.72 -2.15
CA THR A 131 14.91 8.89 -2.23
C THR A 131 15.61 7.63 -2.75
N PRO A 132 16.85 7.75 -3.28
CA PRO A 132 17.68 6.57 -3.59
C PRO A 132 17.87 5.62 -2.41
N TRP A 133 17.92 6.15 -1.18
CA TRP A 133 17.99 5.34 0.04
C TRP A 133 16.72 4.51 0.25
N ASN A 134 15.54 5.10 0.00
CA ASN A 134 14.27 4.37 0.07
C ASN A 134 14.27 3.20 -0.93
N GLU A 135 14.77 3.41 -2.16
CA GLU A 135 14.84 2.35 -3.17
C GLU A 135 15.79 1.22 -2.78
N ILE A 136 16.99 1.54 -2.27
CA ILE A 136 17.95 0.52 -1.79
C ILE A 136 17.32 -0.31 -0.68
N TRP A 137 16.68 0.34 0.29
CA TRP A 137 15.99 -0.34 1.38
C TRP A 137 14.86 -1.24 0.86
N PHE A 138 14.04 -0.72 -0.06
CA PHE A 138 12.90 -1.43 -0.64
C PHE A 138 13.36 -2.67 -1.41
N ALA A 139 14.32 -2.52 -2.32
CA ALA A 139 14.85 -3.61 -3.13
C ALA A 139 15.49 -4.69 -2.25
N THR A 140 16.24 -4.28 -1.22
CA THR A 140 16.86 -5.21 -0.26
C THR A 140 15.81 -6.00 0.52
N HIS A 141 14.77 -5.33 1.03
CA HIS A 141 13.68 -6.00 1.74
C HIS A 141 12.90 -6.94 0.81
N MET A 142 12.59 -6.48 -0.40
CA MET A 142 11.90 -7.26 -1.43
C MET A 142 12.64 -8.56 -1.75
N GLN A 143 13.95 -8.50 -1.94
CA GLN A 143 14.77 -9.68 -2.23
C GLN A 143 14.69 -10.71 -1.08
N LYS A 144 14.69 -10.25 0.17
CA LYS A 144 14.56 -11.14 1.33
C LYS A 144 13.18 -11.78 1.41
N VAL A 145 12.12 -11.02 1.11
CA VAL A 145 10.76 -11.57 1.05
C VAL A 145 10.65 -12.61 -0.07
N ARG A 146 11.11 -12.30 -1.28
CA ARG A 146 11.06 -13.21 -2.44
C ARG A 146 11.90 -14.47 -2.26
N SER A 147 13.03 -14.39 -1.56
CA SER A 147 13.88 -15.55 -1.25
C SER A 147 13.40 -16.37 -0.05
N GLY A 148 12.29 -15.98 0.59
CA GLY A 148 11.76 -16.64 1.79
C GLY A 148 12.60 -16.44 3.05
N GLN A 149 13.63 -15.59 2.99
CA GLN A 149 14.46 -15.23 4.15
C GLN A 149 13.72 -14.32 5.13
N GLN A 150 12.67 -13.64 4.66
CA GLN A 150 11.89 -12.70 5.45
C GLN A 150 10.39 -12.99 5.31
N GLY A 151 9.75 -13.23 6.46
CA GLY A 151 8.29 -13.35 6.59
C GLY A 151 7.62 -11.99 6.85
N THR A 152 6.41 -12.03 7.41
CA THR A 152 5.76 -10.81 7.90
C THR A 152 6.34 -10.33 9.23
N TRP A 153 6.19 -9.03 9.48
CA TRP A 153 6.61 -8.37 10.71
C TRP A 153 5.45 -7.63 11.36
N ASN A 154 5.48 -7.55 12.69
CA ASN A 154 4.56 -6.72 13.45
C ASN A 154 5.09 -5.28 13.61
N SER A 155 4.24 -4.40 14.15
CA SER A 155 4.53 -2.98 14.33
C SER A 155 5.83 -2.69 15.09
N GLN A 156 6.16 -3.50 16.11
CA GLN A 156 7.38 -3.31 16.90
C GLN A 156 8.65 -3.53 16.09
N ILE A 157 8.64 -4.51 15.17
CA ILE A 157 9.78 -4.75 14.29
C ILE A 157 9.88 -3.65 13.23
N TRP A 158 8.75 -3.23 12.65
CA TRP A 158 8.75 -2.13 11.67
C TRP A 158 9.36 -0.85 12.23
N ASN A 159 9.02 -0.46 13.46
CA ASN A 159 9.60 0.72 14.12
C ASN A 159 11.13 0.66 14.28
N LYS A 160 11.74 -0.53 14.25
CA LYS A 160 13.20 -0.70 14.34
C LYS A 160 13.88 -0.78 12.97
N LYS A 161 13.11 -0.92 11.89
CA LYS A 161 13.60 -1.23 10.54
C LYS A 161 13.42 -0.07 9.56
N LEU A 162 12.60 0.91 9.91
CA LEU A 162 12.39 2.18 9.22
C LEU A 162 13.11 3.30 9.97
#